data_AF-A0A1C4VFQ4-F1
#
_entry.id   AF-A0A1C4VFQ4-F1
#
_cell.length_a   1.000
_cell.length_b   1.000
_cell.length_c   1.000
_cell.angle_alpha   90.00
_cell.angle_beta   90.00
_cell.angle_gamma   90.00
#
_symmetry.space_group_name_H-M   'P 1'
#
loop_
_entity.id
_entity.type
_entity.pdbx_description
1 polymer ?
#
loop_
_entity_poly.entity_id
_entity_poly.type
_entity_poly.pdbx_seq_one_letter_code
_entity_poly.pdbx_strand_id
1 'polypeptide(L)'
;MTRSVALAAAVVGAAGSLLSATALPWAHYGDITVPLTRFPGWGGYVGSVLALHACVAWAVLGRTARPALTLAATAALSVVAIGSTLLLALTYDEASALFDGVVPAVMPGPGLGGIVAVVAILISSGAAAVSAAGHRTMATTPANALP
;
A
#
# COMPACT_ATOMS: atom_id res chain seq x y z
N MET A 1 -13.11 -9.87 18.65
CA MET A 1 -12.32 -10.53 17.57
C MET A 1 -11.69 -9.54 16.56
N THR A 2 -11.82 -8.22 16.72
CA THR A 2 -11.61 -7.25 15.63
C THR A 2 -10.25 -6.54 15.62
N ARG A 3 -9.63 -6.26 16.77
CA ARG A 3 -8.41 -5.44 16.84
C ARG A 3 -7.12 -6.20 16.51
N SER A 4 -6.99 -7.43 16.98
CA SER A 4 -5.81 -8.28 16.68
C SER A 4 -5.73 -8.63 15.21
N VAL A 5 -6.87 -8.93 14.58
CA VAL A 5 -6.96 -9.18 13.13
C VAL A 5 -6.62 -7.92 12.32
N ALA A 6 -7.15 -6.76 12.70
CA ALA A 6 -6.81 -5.49 12.05
C ALA A 6 -5.31 -5.16 12.19
N LEU A 7 -4.72 -5.39 13.36
CA LEU A 7 -3.29 -5.16 13.59
C LEU A 7 -2.42 -6.13 12.77
N ALA A 8 -2.76 -7.42 12.75
CA ALA A 8 -2.07 -8.40 11.91
C ALA A 8 -2.14 -8.02 10.43
N ALA A 9 -3.32 -7.65 9.93
CA ALA A 9 -3.49 -7.19 8.55
C ALA A 9 -2.66 -5.93 8.26
N ALA A 10 -2.65 -4.93 9.14
CA ALA A 10 -1.83 -3.73 8.96
C ALA A 10 -0.33 -4.05 8.90
N VAL A 11 0.16 -4.96 9.74
CA VAL A 11 1.56 -5.42 9.72
C VAL A 11 1.88 -6.18 8.44
N VAL A 12 1.00 -7.09 8.02
CA VAL A 12 1.17 -7.85 6.76
C VAL A 12 1.19 -6.92 5.56
N GLY A 13 0.30 -5.92 5.50
CA GLY A 13 0.29 -4.93 4.44
C GLY A 13 1.56 -4.06 4.45
N ALA A 14 2.02 -3.60 5.62
CA ALA A 14 3.28 -2.87 5.72
C ALA A 14 4.49 -3.70 5.26
N ALA A 15 4.58 -4.97 5.70
CA ALA A 15 5.64 -5.88 5.31
C ALA A 15 5.59 -6.20 3.80
N GLY A 16 4.40 -6.39 3.23
CA GLY A 16 4.22 -6.60 1.79
C GLY A 16 4.66 -5.41 0.95
N SER A 17 4.33 -4.18 1.38
CA SER A 17 4.82 -2.96 0.73
C SER A 17 6.34 -2.83 0.81
N LEU A 18 6.94 -3.15 1.97
CA LEU A 18 8.39 -3.14 2.13
C LEU A 18 9.05 -4.17 1.22
N LEU A 19 8.55 -5.41 1.20
CA LEU A 19 9.04 -6.49 0.35
C LEU A 19 8.96 -6.10 -1.14
N SER A 20 7.83 -5.54 -1.57
CA SER A 20 7.66 -5.01 -2.92
C SER A 20 8.69 -3.93 -3.26
N ALA A 21 8.94 -3.00 -2.34
CA ALA A 21 9.85 -1.89 -2.58
C ALA A 21 11.33 -2.29 -2.62
N THR A 22 11.75 -3.29 -1.82
CA THR A 22 13.17 -3.57 -1.60
C THR A 22 13.67 -4.89 -2.19
N ALA A 23 12.80 -5.89 -2.34
CA ALA A 23 13.24 -7.26 -2.65
C ALA A 23 12.69 -7.79 -3.97
N LEU A 24 11.54 -7.28 -4.43
CA LEU A 24 10.90 -7.78 -5.65
C LEU A 24 11.28 -6.93 -6.86
N PRO A 25 11.53 -7.57 -8.02
CA PRO A 25 11.72 -6.85 -9.26
C PRO A 25 10.40 -6.19 -9.68
N TRP A 26 10.50 -4.95 -10.17
CA TRP A 26 9.36 -4.22 -10.72
C TRP A 26 9.28 -4.37 -12.24
N ALA A 27 10.40 -4.65 -12.90
CA ALA A 27 10.42 -5.05 -14.31
C ALA A 27 11.56 -6.03 -14.61
N HIS A 28 11.42 -6.72 -15.75
CA HIS A 28 12.41 -7.61 -16.33
C HIS A 28 12.75 -7.15 -17.74
N TYR A 29 14.05 -7.08 -18.04
CA TYR A 29 14.58 -6.85 -19.38
C TYR A 29 15.51 -8.01 -19.72
N GLY A 30 14.95 -9.09 -20.26
CA GLY A 30 15.68 -10.34 -20.44
C GLY A 30 16.09 -10.92 -19.09
N ASP A 31 17.39 -11.05 -18.85
CA ASP A 31 18.00 -11.49 -17.59
C ASP A 31 18.20 -10.36 -16.56
N ILE A 32 17.99 -9.10 -16.96
CA ILE A 32 18.14 -7.94 -16.09
C ILE A 32 16.86 -7.72 -15.27
N THR A 33 17.00 -7.73 -13.95
CA THR A 33 15.93 -7.33 -13.02
C THR A 33 16.05 -5.85 -12.69
N VAL A 34 14.95 -5.10 -12.83
CA VAL A 34 14.90 -3.68 -12.52
C VAL A 34 14.19 -3.48 -11.17
N PRO A 35 14.89 -2.95 -10.14
CA PRO A 35 14.27 -2.62 -8.86
C PRO A 35 13.46 -1.32 -8.95
N LEU A 36 12.56 -1.11 -8.00
CA LEU A 36 11.72 0.09 -7.90
C LEU A 36 12.52 1.41 -8.00
N THR A 37 13.67 1.48 -7.33
CA THR A 37 14.46 2.73 -7.21
C THR A 37 15.05 3.23 -8.52
N ARG A 38 15.00 2.43 -9.59
CA ARG A 38 15.39 2.85 -10.95
C ARG A 38 14.30 3.64 -11.65
N PHE A 39 13.03 3.49 -11.25
CA PHE A 39 11.93 4.13 -11.94
C PHE A 39 11.85 5.62 -11.61
N PRO A 40 11.69 6.51 -12.60
CA PRO A 40 11.41 7.92 -12.32
C PRO A 40 10.10 8.04 -11.52
N GLY A 41 10.12 8.85 -10.45
CA GLY A 41 8.94 9.03 -9.61
C GLY A 41 8.70 7.96 -8.54
N TRP A 42 9.62 7.00 -8.36
CA TRP A 42 9.52 5.97 -7.30
C TRP A 42 9.28 6.55 -5.89
N GLY A 43 9.82 7.75 -5.62
CA GLY A 43 9.62 8.47 -4.36
C GLY A 43 8.16 8.84 -4.09
N GLY A 44 7.35 9.08 -5.14
CA GLY A 44 5.92 9.35 -5.01
C GLY A 44 5.14 8.13 -4.50
N TYR A 45 5.49 6.94 -4.99
CA TYR A 45 4.96 5.68 -4.47
C TYR A 45 5.37 5.46 -3.01
N VAL A 46 6.67 5.56 -2.69
CA VAL A 46 7.14 5.34 -1.30
C VAL A 46 6.51 6.34 -0.33
N GLY A 47 6.45 7.62 -0.70
CA GLY A 47 5.83 8.65 0.14
C GLY A 47 4.35 8.41 0.40
N SER A 48 3.58 8.05 -0.64
CA SER A 48 2.14 7.76 -0.49
C SER A 48 1.87 6.50 0.34
N VAL A 49 2.67 5.45 0.18
CA VAL A 49 2.58 4.21 0.97
C VAL A 49 2.95 4.44 2.43
N LEU A 50 4.00 5.22 2.71
CA LEU A 50 4.36 5.60 4.08
C LEU A 50 3.24 6.39 4.76
N ALA A 51 2.68 7.39 4.06
CA ALA A 51 1.56 8.16 4.56
C ALA A 51 0.31 7.28 4.82
N LEU A 52 0.02 6.36 3.89
CA LEU A 52 -1.06 5.38 4.06
C LEU A 52 -0.84 4.53 5.32
N HIS A 53 0.32 3.88 5.46
CA HIS A 53 0.58 2.99 6.59
C HIS A 53 0.61 3.75 7.92
N ALA A 54 1.08 5.00 7.94
CA ALA A 54 0.96 5.87 9.11
C ALA A 54 -0.51 6.15 9.47
N CYS A 55 -1.36 6.41 8.48
CA CYS A 55 -2.80 6.63 8.68
C CYS A 55 -3.51 5.35 9.16
N VAL A 56 -3.16 4.20 8.58
CA VAL A 56 -3.68 2.89 9.01
C VAL A 56 -3.24 2.57 10.44
N ALA A 57 -1.97 2.79 10.77
CA ALA A 57 -1.47 2.61 12.14
C ALA A 57 -2.23 3.51 13.13
N TRP A 58 -2.46 4.78 12.77
CA TRP A 58 -3.27 5.69 13.56
C TRP A 58 -4.72 5.18 13.75
N ALA A 59 -5.34 4.63 12.70
CA ALA A 59 -6.69 4.09 12.73
C ALA A 59 -6.83 2.79 13.56
N VAL A 60 -5.79 1.96 13.61
CA VAL A 60 -5.80 0.66 14.29
C VAL A 60 -5.35 0.77 15.75
N LEU A 61 -4.36 1.63 16.03
CA LEU A 61 -3.80 1.82 17.36
C LEU A 61 -4.54 2.89 18.17
N GLY A 62 -4.97 3.97 17.54
CA GLY A 62 -5.63 5.10 18.20
C GLY A 62 -7.13 4.88 18.43
N ARG A 63 -7.64 5.36 19.57
CA ARG A 63 -9.07 5.64 19.73
C ARG A 63 -9.34 7.02 19.13
N THR A 64 -9.66 7.06 17.84
CA THR A 64 -9.82 8.34 17.13
C THR A 64 -11.17 8.96 17.51
N ALA A 65 -11.17 10.25 17.88
CA ALA A 65 -12.41 11.01 18.08
C ALA A 65 -13.17 11.28 16.76
N ARG A 66 -12.52 11.05 15.61
CA ARG A 66 -13.04 11.31 14.26
C ARG A 66 -12.81 10.13 13.32
N PRO A 67 -13.45 8.96 13.56
CA PRO A 67 -13.21 7.75 12.78
C PRO A 67 -13.56 7.90 11.30
N ALA A 68 -14.58 8.72 10.97
CA ALA A 68 -14.96 9.00 9.59
C ALA A 68 -13.85 9.76 8.81
N LEU A 69 -13.19 10.73 9.45
CA LEU A 69 -12.12 11.51 8.82
C LEU A 69 -10.88 10.64 8.60
N THR A 70 -10.52 9.80 9.58
CA THR A 70 -9.40 8.85 9.43
C THR A 70 -9.68 7.85 8.30
N LEU A 71 -10.91 7.35 8.17
CA LEU A 71 -11.28 6.44 7.07
C LEU A 71 -11.22 7.13 5.71
N ALA A 72 -11.73 8.36 5.59
CA ALA A 72 -11.68 9.13 4.36
C ALA A 72 -10.22 9.43 3.94
N ALA A 73 -9.37 9.82 4.90
CA ALA A 73 -7.95 10.03 4.66
C ALA A 73 -7.24 8.74 4.22
N THR A 74 -7.54 7.61 4.87
CA THR A 74 -7.00 6.30 4.46
C THR A 74 -7.42 5.97 3.04
N ALA A 75 -8.71 6.09 2.70
CA ALA A 75 -9.21 5.79 1.37
C ALA A 75 -8.57 6.66 0.28
N ALA A 76 -8.43 7.97 0.53
CA ALA A 76 -7.74 8.88 -0.38
C ALA A 76 -6.27 8.47 -0.58
N LEU A 77 -5.55 8.16 0.49
CA LEU A 77 -4.17 7.70 0.43
C LEU A 77 -4.03 6.35 -0.27
N SER A 78 -4.99 5.43 -0.10
CA SER A 78 -5.02 4.16 -0.82
C SER A 78 -5.14 4.38 -2.33
N VAL A 79 -6.01 5.30 -2.76
CA VAL A 79 -6.14 5.65 -4.18
C VAL A 79 -4.84 6.24 -4.72
N VAL A 80 -4.20 7.15 -3.99
CA VAL A 80 -2.91 7.74 -4.40
C VAL A 80 -1.80 6.69 -4.44
N ALA A 81 -1.73 5.79 -3.46
CA ALA A 81 -0.73 4.73 -3.41
C ALA A 81 -0.94 3.70 -4.55
N ILE A 82 -2.17 3.30 -4.83
CA ILE A 82 -2.49 2.42 -5.96
C ILE A 82 -2.21 3.14 -7.29
N GLY A 83 -2.64 4.39 -7.43
CA GLY A 83 -2.42 5.18 -8.64
C GLY A 83 -0.94 5.36 -8.96
N SER A 84 -0.12 5.69 -7.96
CA SER A 84 1.34 5.79 -8.14
C SER A 84 1.98 4.43 -8.43
N THR A 85 1.50 3.34 -7.81
CA THR A 85 1.94 1.97 -8.12
C THR A 85 1.66 1.63 -9.58
N LEU A 86 0.44 1.88 -10.05
CA LEU A 86 0.03 1.60 -11.43
C LEU A 86 0.79 2.46 -12.43
N LEU A 87 1.00 3.74 -12.13
CA LEU A 87 1.80 4.62 -12.98
C LEU A 87 3.23 4.08 -13.18
N LEU A 88 3.87 3.62 -12.10
CA LEU A 88 5.20 2.99 -12.18
C LEU A 88 5.15 1.64 -12.90
N ALA A 89 4.13 0.82 -12.62
CA ALA A 89 3.98 -0.50 -13.24
C ALA A 89 3.64 -0.41 -14.75
N LEU A 90 3.11 0.71 -15.23
CA LEU A 90 2.79 0.96 -16.63
C LEU A 90 3.92 1.66 -17.40
N THR A 91 4.92 2.22 -16.71
CA THR A 91 6.10 2.88 -17.31
C THR A 91 7.30 1.92 -17.41
N TYR A 92 7.07 0.62 -17.21
CA TYR A 92 8.09 -0.42 -17.22
C TYR A 92 8.73 -0.66 -18.59
N ASP A 93 8.17 -0.11 -19.65
CA ASP A 93 8.65 -0.19 -21.03
C ASP A 93 9.48 1.04 -21.46
N GLU A 94 9.52 2.10 -20.65
CA GLU A 94 10.30 3.31 -20.89
C GLU A 94 11.80 3.10 -20.62
N ALA A 95 12.45 2.30 -21.47
CA ALA A 95 13.83 1.89 -21.27
C ALA A 95 14.82 3.07 -21.25
N SER A 96 14.54 4.16 -21.96
CA SER A 96 15.35 5.39 -21.95
C SER A 96 15.34 6.11 -20.61
N ALA A 97 14.32 5.90 -19.77
CA ALA A 97 14.27 6.44 -18.42
C ALA A 97 14.96 5.54 -17.39
N LEU A 98 15.21 4.27 -17.74
CA LEU A 98 15.79 3.25 -16.84
C LEU A 98 17.28 3.00 -17.10
N PHE A 99 17.76 3.23 -18.32
CA PHE A 99 19.14 2.97 -18.75
C PHE A 99 19.80 4.22 -19.33
N ASP A 100 20.92 4.64 -18.74
CA ASP A 100 21.73 5.78 -19.20
C ASP A 100 22.65 5.40 -20.38
N GLY A 101 22.06 4.94 -21.50
CA GLY A 101 22.79 4.70 -22.75
C GLY A 101 22.42 3.40 -23.45
N VAL A 102 23.03 2.27 -23.03
CA VAL A 102 22.81 0.98 -23.69
C VAL A 102 21.47 0.39 -23.26
N VAL A 103 20.51 0.40 -24.19
CA VAL A 103 19.18 -0.16 -23.98
C VAL A 103 19.15 -1.63 -24.45
N PRO A 104 18.73 -2.58 -23.59
CA PRO A 104 18.53 -3.96 -24.00
C PRO A 104 17.52 -4.09 -25.15
N ALA A 105 17.90 -4.75 -26.24
CA ALA A 105 17.03 -5.03 -27.39
C ALA A 105 16.11 -6.24 -27.14
N VAL A 106 15.49 -6.29 -25.97
CA VAL A 106 14.59 -7.37 -25.54
C VAL A 106 13.25 -6.77 -25.12
N MET A 107 12.17 -7.52 -25.32
CA MET A 107 10.85 -7.09 -24.91
C MET A 107 10.82 -6.99 -23.37
N PRO A 108 10.47 -5.82 -22.79
CA PRO A 108 10.32 -5.69 -21.35
C PRO A 108 9.13 -6.53 -20.86
N GLY A 109 9.24 -7.01 -19.62
CA GLY A 109 8.18 -7.73 -18.92
C GLY A 109 7.90 -7.13 -17.53
N PRO A 110 6.65 -7.15 -17.07
CA PRO A 110 6.31 -6.68 -15.74
C PRO A 110 6.89 -7.60 -14.66
N GLY A 111 7.39 -7.01 -13.57
CA GLY A 111 7.83 -7.73 -12.38
C GLY A 111 6.72 -7.89 -11.34
N LEU A 112 6.95 -8.73 -10.33
CA LEU A 112 5.99 -9.00 -9.25
C LEU A 112 5.83 -7.83 -8.27
N GLY A 113 6.77 -6.89 -8.23
CA GLY A 113 6.80 -5.77 -7.30
C GLY A 113 5.49 -4.97 -7.29
N GLY A 114 5.02 -4.52 -8.45
CA GLY A 114 3.78 -3.75 -8.55
C GLY A 114 2.53 -4.50 -8.08
N ILE A 115 2.44 -5.80 -8.39
CA ILE A 115 1.30 -6.64 -7.96
C ILE A 115 1.29 -6.78 -6.44
N VAL A 116 2.44 -7.10 -5.83
CA VAL A 116 2.56 -7.25 -4.38
C VAL A 116 2.30 -5.91 -3.67
N ALA A 117 2.73 -4.79 -4.25
CA ALA A 117 2.42 -3.45 -3.73
C ALA A 117 0.92 -3.20 -3.64
N VAL A 118 0.17 -3.46 -4.72
CA VAL A 118 -1.30 -3.27 -4.75
C VAL A 118 -1.98 -4.15 -3.70
N VAL A 119 -1.64 -5.44 -3.65
CA VAL A 119 -2.22 -6.38 -2.67
C VAL A 119 -1.93 -5.91 -1.23
N ALA A 120 -0.70 -5.50 -0.95
CA ALA A 120 -0.29 -5.01 0.35
C ALA A 120 -1.05 -3.72 0.77
N ILE A 121 -1.24 -2.78 -0.16
CA ILE A 121 -2.04 -1.57 0.05
C ILE A 121 -3.49 -1.93 0.39
N LEU A 122 -4.09 -2.87 -0.35
CA LEU A 122 -5.47 -3.31 -0.11
C LEU A 122 -5.63 -3.97 1.26
N ILE A 123 -4.69 -4.83 1.66
CA ILE A 123 -4.69 -5.48 2.97
C ILE A 123 -4.63 -4.42 4.09
N SER A 124 -3.71 -3.47 4.01
CA SER A 124 -3.59 -2.37 4.99
C SER A 124 -4.83 -1.48 5.02
N SER A 125 -5.42 -1.18 3.87
CA SER A 125 -6.64 -0.37 3.77
C SER A 125 -7.84 -1.09 4.40
N GLY A 126 -7.94 -2.40 4.19
CA GLY A 126 -8.93 -3.27 4.82
C GLY A 126 -8.82 -3.29 6.34
N ALA A 127 -7.59 -3.29 6.88
CA ALA A 127 -7.35 -3.20 8.32
C ALA A 127 -7.98 -1.95 8.95
N ALA A 128 -7.80 -0.78 8.32
CA ALA A 128 -8.40 0.47 8.79
C ALA A 128 -9.93 0.45 8.72
N ALA A 129 -10.51 -0.10 7.65
CA ALA A 129 -11.96 -0.24 7.49
C ALA A 129 -12.57 -1.14 8.58
N VAL A 130 -11.95 -2.27 8.88
CA VAL A 130 -12.37 -3.20 9.94
C VAL A 130 -12.25 -2.55 11.32
N SER A 131 -11.16 -1.82 11.58
CA SER A 131 -11.00 -1.06 12.83
C SER A 131 -12.11 -0.02 13.02
N ALA A 132 -12.44 0.74 11.97
CA ALA A 132 -13.50 1.76 12.01
C ALA A 132 -14.91 1.15 12.18
N ALA A 133 -15.16 -0.03 11.61
CA ALA A 133 -16.41 -0.76 11.81
C ALA A 133 -16.57 -1.22 13.27
N GLY A 134 -15.49 -1.71 13.90
CA GLY A 134 -15.50 -2.13 15.31
C GLY A 134 -15.76 -0.98 16.30
N HIS A 135 -15.37 0.25 15.96
CA HIS A 135 -15.68 1.43 16.80
C HIS A 135 -17.16 1.82 16.72
N ARG A 136 -17.80 1.66 15.55
CA ARG A 136 -19.22 1.99 15.36
C ARG A 136 -20.15 1.05 16.12
N THR A 137 -19.84 -0.24 16.16
CA THR A 137 -20.67 -1.23 16.89
C THR A 137 -20.65 -1.04 18.40
N MET A 138 -19.53 -0.58 18.97
CA MET A 138 -19.44 -0.25 20.40
C MET A 138 -20.24 1.00 20.76
N ALA A 139 -20.26 2.03 19.91
CA ALA A 139 -21.00 3.27 20.15
C ALA A 139 -22.53 3.09 20.12
N THR A 140 -23.03 2.06 19.43
CA THR A 140 -24.47 1.78 19.27
C THR A 140 -25.02 0.80 20.30
N THR A 141 -24.19 0.23 21.19
CA THR A 141 -24.68 -0.67 22.24
C THR A 141 -25.28 0.18 23.37
N PRO A 142 -26.59 0.15 23.62
CA PRO A 142 -27.20 0.96 24.67
C PRO A 142 -26.66 0.54 26.04
N ALA A 143 -26.31 1.51 26.88
CA ALA A 143 -25.71 1.31 28.21
C ALA A 143 -26.60 0.53 29.20
N ASN A 144 -27.86 0.24 28.83
CA ASN A 144 -28.83 -0.50 29.65
C ASN A 144 -28.86 -2.02 29.35
N ALA A 145 -27.90 -2.56 28.59
CA ALA A 145 -27.84 -3.98 28.23
C ALA A 145 -26.77 -4.77 29.00
N LEU A 146 -26.45 -4.36 30.24
CA LEU A 146 -25.70 -5.19 31.17
C LEU A 146 -26.68 -5.72 32.24
N PRO A 147 -26.72 -7.05 32.49
CA PRO A 147 -27.55 -7.65 33.53
C PRO A 147 -27.08 -7.27 34.95
#